data_AF-A0A951RE55-F1
#
_entry.id   AF-A0A951RE55-F1
#
_cell.length_a   1.000
_cell.length_b   1.000
_cell.length_c   1.000
_cell.angle_alpha   90.00
_cell.angle_beta   90.00
_cell.angle_gamma   90.00
#
_symmetry.space_group_name_H-M   'P 1'
#
loop_
_entity.id
_entity.type
_entity.pdbx_description
1 polymer ?
#
loop_
_entity_poly.entity_id
_entity_poly.type
_entity_poly.pdbx_seq_one_letter_code
_entity_poly.pdbx_strand_id
1 'polypeptide(L)'
;MNNKTCPTIEELEAELKTYREERERIKDFIGKIGGRTDAKNDKIINSVFFISIFLLMVFDIVRHALELSIPLPPLFSVEVAIFLVSIKIVWMIHRQTKVNHFEFWTLNSIEYRINNLSRQMNELEQKIEEANLLNNREKN
;
A
#
# COMPACT_ATOMS: atom_id res chain seq x y z
N MET A 1 -48.84 6.53 -11.43
CA MET A 1 -47.92 7.69 -11.43
C MET A 1 -46.98 7.53 -10.24
N ASN A 2 -45.70 7.27 -10.50
CA ASN A 2 -44.69 7.08 -9.47
C ASN A 2 -44.23 8.45 -8.97
N ASN A 3 -44.66 8.80 -7.76
CA ASN A 3 -44.24 9.98 -7.00
C ASN A 3 -42.72 9.88 -6.75
N LYS A 4 -41.92 10.62 -7.52
CA LYS A 4 -40.54 10.92 -7.16
C LYS A 4 -40.56 12.19 -6.29
N THR A 5 -40.60 12.02 -4.98
CA THR A 5 -40.32 13.10 -4.03
C THR A 5 -38.90 13.62 -4.32
N CYS A 6 -38.79 14.91 -4.61
CA CYS A 6 -37.49 15.58 -4.68
C CYS A 6 -36.89 15.53 -3.26
N PRO A 7 -35.66 15.00 -3.08
CA PRO A 7 -35.06 14.88 -1.76
C PRO A 7 -34.94 16.26 -1.12
N THR A 8 -35.25 16.36 0.17
CA THR A 8 -35.13 17.63 0.90
C THR A 8 -33.66 18.01 1.05
N ILE A 9 -33.36 19.30 1.18
CA ILE A 9 -31.98 19.79 1.35
C ILE A 9 -31.29 19.11 2.56
N GLU A 10 -32.07 18.81 3.61
CA GLU A 10 -31.61 18.07 4.78
C GLU A 10 -31.24 16.62 4.49
N GLU A 11 -31.99 15.93 3.61
CA GLU A 11 -31.65 14.57 3.16
C GLU A 11 -30.36 14.55 2.33
N LEU A 12 -30.17 15.53 1.43
CA LEU A 12 -28.94 15.67 0.63
C LEU A 12 -27.71 15.95 1.51
N GLU A 13 -27.84 16.82 2.52
CA GLU A 13 -26.75 17.09 3.48
C GLU A 13 -26.41 15.85 4.31
N ALA A 14 -27.41 15.09 4.75
CA ALA A 14 -27.21 13.84 5.47
C ALA A 14 -26.51 12.78 4.59
N GLU A 15 -26.90 12.67 3.33
CA GLU A 15 -26.26 11.77 2.36
C GLU A 15 -24.80 12.18 2.10
N LEU A 16 -24.54 13.48 1.88
CA LEU A 16 -23.20 14.04 1.70
C LEU A 16 -22.29 13.80 2.90
N LYS A 17 -22.83 13.94 4.12
CA LYS A 17 -22.09 13.66 5.35
C LYS A 17 -21.69 12.18 5.41
N THR A 18 -22.61 11.29 5.08
CA THR A 18 -22.37 9.84 5.02
C THR A 18 -21.28 9.50 4.01
N TYR A 19 -21.33 10.06 2.79
CA TYR A 19 -20.27 9.87 1.79
C TYR A 19 -18.90 10.35 2.25
N ARG A 20 -18.83 11.48 2.96
CA ARG A 20 -17.56 11.99 3.49
C ARG A 20 -16.98 11.05 4.56
N GLU A 21 -17.82 10.54 5.44
CA GLU A 21 -17.40 9.59 6.48
C GLU A 21 -16.92 8.26 5.89
N GLU A 22 -17.62 7.74 4.88
CA GLU A 22 -17.17 6.55 4.15
C GLU A 22 -15.85 6.78 3.42
N ARG A 23 -15.69 7.94 2.78
CA ARG A 23 -14.44 8.32 2.13
C ARG A 23 -13.28 8.36 3.12
N GLU A 24 -13.49 8.95 4.30
CA GLU A 24 -12.46 9.06 5.33
C GLU A 24 -12.09 7.67 5.89
N ARG A 25 -13.08 6.78 6.08
CA ARG A 25 -12.83 5.37 6.45
C ARG A 25 -12.00 4.66 5.39
N ILE A 26 -12.37 4.76 4.12
CA ILE A 26 -11.60 4.15 3.01
C ILE A 26 -10.17 4.67 3.01
N LYS A 27 -9.96 5.99 3.19
CA LYS A 27 -8.63 6.59 3.27
C LYS A 27 -7.81 6.05 4.43
N ASP A 28 -8.42 5.86 5.60
CA ASP A 28 -7.75 5.29 6.77
C ASP A 28 -7.39 3.81 6.58
N PHE A 29 -8.29 3.02 5.98
CA PHE A 29 -8.00 1.63 5.60
C PHE A 29 -6.84 1.54 4.61
N ILE A 30 -6.85 2.35 3.55
CA ILE A 30 -5.75 2.42 2.58
C ILE A 30 -4.45 2.86 3.28
N GLY A 31 -4.52 3.85 4.18
CA GLY A 31 -3.35 4.32 4.95
C GLY A 31 -2.79 3.26 5.90
N LYS A 32 -3.65 2.42 6.50
CA LYS A 32 -3.23 1.28 7.33
C LYS A 32 -2.53 0.22 6.51
N ILE A 33 -3.00 -0.05 5.30
CA ILE A 33 -2.39 -1.04 4.40
C ILE A 33 -1.10 -0.51 3.75
N GLY A 34 -1.05 0.79 3.44
CA GLY A 34 0.15 1.49 2.97
C GLY A 34 1.20 1.76 4.05
N GLY A 35 1.04 1.19 5.25
CA GLY A 35 2.11 1.15 6.25
C GLY A 35 2.21 2.37 7.17
N ARG A 36 1.19 3.22 7.31
CA ARG A 36 1.25 4.40 8.21
C ARG A 36 1.46 4.01 9.68
N THR A 37 0.88 2.90 10.12
CA THR A 37 1.09 2.31 11.45
C THR A 37 2.45 1.62 11.55
N ASP A 38 2.85 0.95 10.46
CA ASP A 38 4.10 0.20 10.40
C ASP A 38 5.33 1.11 10.34
N ALA A 39 5.24 2.30 9.76
CA ALA A 39 6.36 3.22 9.61
C ALA A 39 7.01 3.63 10.95
N LYS A 40 6.23 3.73 12.03
CA LYS A 40 6.76 4.03 13.37
C LYS A 40 7.56 2.84 13.93
N ASN A 41 7.00 1.64 13.83
CA ASN A 41 7.64 0.42 14.27
C ASN A 41 8.89 0.11 13.44
N ASP A 42 8.85 0.37 12.12
CA ASP A 42 10.00 0.26 11.24
C ASP A 42 11.14 1.19 11.65
N LYS A 43 10.82 2.43 12.04
CA LYS A 43 11.81 3.39 12.52
C LYS A 43 12.50 2.90 13.80
N ILE A 44 11.72 2.36 14.74
CA ILE A 44 12.23 1.79 16.00
C ILE A 44 13.12 0.59 15.71
N ILE A 45 12.64 -0.37 14.91
CA ILE A 45 13.38 -1.60 14.61
C ILE A 45 14.67 -1.27 13.86
N ASN A 46 14.61 -0.38 12.87
CA ASN A 46 15.80 0.07 12.14
C ASN A 46 16.81 0.73 13.09
N SER A 47 16.35 1.54 14.04
CA SER A 47 17.20 2.18 15.04
C SER A 47 17.84 1.16 15.99
N VAL A 48 17.10 0.15 16.46
CA VAL A 48 17.63 -0.95 17.29
C VAL A 48 18.73 -1.72 16.56
N PHE A 49 18.50 -2.10 15.30
CA PHE A 49 19.52 -2.78 14.49
C PHE A 49 20.77 -1.91 14.31
N PHE A 50 20.60 -0.61 14.05
CA PHE A 50 21.72 0.32 13.90
C PHE A 50 22.53 0.44 15.19
N ILE A 51 21.85 0.63 16.33
CA ILE A 51 22.49 0.71 17.66
C ILE A 51 23.21 -0.60 17.98
N SER A 52 22.61 -1.76 17.69
CA SER A 52 23.23 -3.06 17.93
C SER A 52 24.53 -3.23 17.13
N ILE A 53 24.53 -2.88 15.84
CA ILE A 53 25.73 -2.95 15.00
C ILE A 53 26.79 -1.95 15.49
N PHE A 54 26.37 -0.74 15.85
CA PHE A 54 27.26 0.29 16.38
C PHE A 54 27.91 -0.15 17.70
N LEU A 55 27.15 -0.77 18.61
CA LEU A 55 27.69 -1.31 19.87
C LEU A 55 28.68 -2.44 19.62
N LEU A 56 28.40 -3.35 18.69
CA LEU A 56 29.34 -4.41 18.30
C LEU A 56 30.66 -3.83 17.77
N MET A 57 30.58 -2.77 16.95
CA MET A 57 31.76 -2.08 16.43
C MET A 57 32.56 -1.40 17.55
N VAL A 58 31.91 -0.65 18.44
CA VAL A 58 32.57 0.01 19.58
C VAL A 58 33.20 -1.03 20.51
N PHE A 59 32.50 -2.13 20.77
CA PHE A 59 33.00 -3.22 21.61
C PHE A 59 34.27 -3.84 21.01
N ASP A 60 34.29 -4.06 19.70
CA ASP A 60 35.46 -4.59 18.99
C ASP A 60 36.67 -3.65 19.09
N ILE A 61 36.45 -2.35 18.90
CA ILE A 61 37.47 -1.30 19.04
C ILE A 61 38.00 -1.23 20.48
N VAL A 62 37.12 -1.19 21.48
CA VAL A 62 37.50 -1.11 22.90
C VAL A 62 38.28 -2.35 23.32
N ARG A 63 37.85 -3.53 22.88
CA ARG A 63 38.57 -4.78 23.16
C ARG A 63 39.98 -4.77 22.57
N HIS A 64 40.13 -4.29 21.34
CA HIS A 64 41.44 -4.18 20.69
C HIS A 64 42.33 -3.11 21.34
N ALA A 65 41.73 -1.97 21.74
CA ALA A 65 42.46 -0.84 22.32
C ALA A 65 42.88 -1.06 23.80
N LEU A 66 42.11 -1.81 24.58
CA LEU A 66 42.40 -2.09 26.00
C LEU A 66 43.12 -3.42 26.24
N GLU A 67 43.52 -4.13 25.17
CA GLU A 67 44.14 -5.47 25.24
C GLU A 67 43.39 -6.44 26.17
N LEU A 68 42.05 -6.34 26.20
CA LEU A 68 41.23 -7.19 27.06
C LEU A 68 41.39 -8.64 26.59
N SER A 69 42.04 -9.47 27.39
CA SER A 69 42.36 -10.88 27.13
C SER A 69 41.12 -11.79 27.20
N ILE A 70 40.08 -11.45 26.44
CA ILE A 70 38.93 -12.31 26.23
C ILE A 70 39.34 -13.35 25.16
N PRO A 71 39.12 -14.67 25.38
CA PRO A 71 39.47 -15.72 24.44
C PRO A 71 38.47 -15.85 23.28
N LEU A 72 38.09 -14.74 22.65
CA LEU A 72 37.18 -14.73 21.50
C LEU A 72 37.97 -14.59 20.19
N PRO A 73 37.59 -15.26 19.09
CA PRO A 73 38.23 -15.07 17.79
C PRO A 73 38.18 -13.60 17.33
N PRO A 74 39.18 -13.10 16.57
CA PRO A 74 39.21 -11.71 16.12
C PRO A 74 38.05 -11.34 15.19
N LEU A 75 37.54 -12.30 14.42
CA LEU A 75 36.49 -12.07 13.42
C LEU A 75 35.07 -12.30 13.96
N PHE A 76 34.93 -12.75 15.22
CA PHE A 76 33.64 -13.14 15.78
C PHE A 76 32.62 -11.99 15.77
N SER A 77 33.06 -10.75 16.05
CA SER A 77 32.20 -9.56 16.01
C SER A 77 31.65 -9.30 14.59
N VAL A 78 32.52 -9.46 13.58
CA VAL A 78 32.17 -9.26 12.17
C VAL A 78 31.21 -10.33 11.68
N GLU A 79 31.42 -11.60 12.06
CA GLU A 79 30.49 -12.70 11.73
C GLU A 79 29.09 -12.47 12.30
N VAL A 80 29.00 -12.02 13.56
CA VAL A 80 27.73 -11.67 14.21
C VAL A 80 27.08 -10.46 13.54
N ALA A 81 27.86 -9.46 13.16
CA ALA A 81 27.35 -8.29 12.44
C ALA A 81 26.76 -8.67 11.07
N ILE A 82 27.46 -9.50 10.30
CA ILE A 82 26.97 -10.01 9.01
C ILE A 82 25.67 -10.79 9.21
N PHE A 83 25.62 -11.69 10.19
CA PHE A 83 24.42 -12.47 10.50
C PHE A 83 23.22 -11.59 10.86
N LEU A 84 23.42 -10.55 11.68
CA LEU A 84 22.38 -9.58 12.03
C LEU A 84 21.87 -8.81 10.81
N VAL A 85 22.76 -8.42 9.90
CA VAL A 85 22.38 -7.74 8.64
C VAL A 85 21.57 -8.68 7.74
N SER A 86 21.96 -9.96 7.61
CA SER A 86 21.21 -10.94 6.85
C SER A 86 19.79 -11.12 7.38
N ILE A 87 19.61 -11.25 8.70
CA ILE A 87 18.29 -11.32 9.33
C ILE A 87 17.46 -10.07 9.02
N LYS A 88 18.06 -8.88 9.11
CA LYS A 88 17.38 -7.62 8.82
C LYS A 88 16.85 -7.56 7.38
N ILE A 89 17.63 -8.05 6.41
CA ILE A 89 17.21 -8.10 5.01
C ILE A 89 15.99 -9.02 4.84
N VAL A 90 16.05 -10.23 5.39
CA VAL A 90 14.91 -11.18 5.33
C VAL A 90 13.67 -10.58 5.98
N TRP A 91 13.84 -9.92 7.12
CA TRP A 91 12.75 -9.26 7.83
C TRP A 91 12.13 -8.12 7.01
N MET A 92 12.96 -7.29 6.35
CA MET A 92 12.51 -6.22 5.46
C MET A 92 11.71 -6.78 4.27
N ILE A 93 12.18 -7.86 3.64
CA ILE A 93 11.49 -8.51 2.51
C ILE A 93 10.12 -9.03 2.95
N HIS A 94 10.06 -9.74 4.08
CA HIS A 94 8.80 -10.27 4.61
C HIS A 94 7.78 -9.16 4.91
N ARG A 95 8.25 -8.00 5.39
CA ARG A 95 7.37 -6.86 5.67
C ARG A 95 6.85 -6.20 4.40
N GLN A 96 7.67 -6.11 3.35
CA GLN A 96 7.31 -5.53 2.06
C GLN A 96 6.19 -6.33 1.33
N THR A 97 6.09 -7.64 1.57
CA THR A 97 5.09 -8.52 0.91
C THR A 97 3.64 -8.04 1.10
N LYS A 98 3.30 -7.48 2.26
CA LYS A 98 1.92 -7.01 2.55
C LYS A 98 1.50 -5.84 1.65
N VAL A 99 2.41 -4.89 1.44
CA VAL A 99 2.16 -3.71 0.60
C VAL A 99 2.05 -4.13 -0.86
N ASN A 100 2.97 -4.99 -1.32
CA ASN A 100 2.97 -5.48 -2.71
C ASN A 100 1.69 -6.24 -3.05
N HIS A 101 1.16 -7.05 -2.13
CA HIS A 101 -0.11 -7.74 -2.33
C HIS A 101 -1.27 -6.75 -2.49
N PHE A 102 -1.31 -5.71 -1.67
CA PHE A 102 -2.34 -4.68 -1.78
C PHE A 102 -2.23 -3.86 -3.06
N GLU A 103 -1.01 -3.49 -3.47
CA GLU A 103 -0.75 -2.81 -4.74
C GLU A 103 -1.24 -3.66 -5.91
N PHE A 104 -0.96 -4.96 -5.89
CA PHE A 104 -1.46 -5.91 -6.89
C PHE A 104 -2.99 -5.96 -6.94
N TRP A 105 -3.68 -6.07 -5.80
CA TRP A 105 -5.15 -6.07 -5.77
C TRP A 105 -5.74 -4.75 -6.27
N THR A 106 -5.12 -3.64 -5.91
CA THR A 106 -5.54 -2.30 -6.37
C THR A 106 -5.45 -2.22 -7.89
N LEU A 107 -4.30 -2.62 -8.46
CA LEU A 107 -4.11 -2.63 -9.90
C LEU A 107 -5.14 -3.52 -10.62
N ASN A 108 -5.34 -4.74 -10.13
CA ASN A 108 -6.31 -5.67 -10.71
C ASN A 108 -7.75 -5.13 -10.68
N SER A 109 -8.13 -4.46 -9.60
CA SER A 109 -9.47 -3.83 -9.51
C SER A 109 -9.63 -2.67 -10.50
N ILE A 110 -8.58 -1.86 -10.70
CA ILE A 110 -8.57 -0.76 -11.66
C ILE A 110 -8.62 -1.33 -13.08
N GLU A 111 -7.82 -2.36 -13.37
CA GLU A 111 -7.82 -3.05 -14.66
C GLU A 111 -9.20 -3.60 -15.01
N TYR A 112 -9.85 -4.30 -14.08
CA TYR A 112 -11.22 -4.79 -14.26
C TYR A 112 -12.21 -3.65 -14.54
N ARG A 113 -12.13 -2.55 -13.77
CA ARG A 113 -13.01 -1.40 -13.93
C ARG A 113 -12.83 -0.74 -15.31
N ILE A 114 -11.60 -0.55 -15.75
CA ILE A 114 -11.26 0.02 -17.05
C ILE A 114 -11.78 -0.88 -18.17
N ASN A 115 -11.54 -2.19 -18.08
CA ASN A 115 -12.02 -3.14 -19.09
C ASN A 115 -13.56 -3.13 -19.20
N ASN A 116 -14.26 -3.05 -18.08
CA ASN A 116 -15.72 -2.95 -18.08
C ASN A 116 -16.20 -1.62 -18.71
N LEU A 117 -15.54 -0.50 -18.40
CA LEU A 117 -15.84 0.79 -19.03
C LEU A 117 -15.62 0.77 -20.54
N SER A 118 -14.53 0.13 -21.02
CA SER A 118 -14.28 -0.06 -22.44
C SER A 118 -15.39 -0.86 -23.12
N ARG A 119 -15.89 -1.93 -22.48
CA ARG A 119 -17.04 -2.70 -23.02
C ARG A 119 -18.30 -1.84 -23.10
N GLN A 120 -18.62 -1.09 -22.05
CA GLN A 120 -19.77 -0.20 -22.03
C GLN A 120 -19.68 0.89 -23.11
N MET A 121 -18.49 1.45 -23.37
CA MET A 121 -18.27 2.39 -24.46
C MET A 121 -18.52 1.76 -25.82
N ASN A 122 -17.99 0.55 -26.07
CA ASN A 122 -18.21 -0.15 -27.34
C ASN A 122 -19.69 -0.48 -27.58
N GLU A 123 -20.42 -0.91 -26.54
CA GLU A 123 -21.86 -1.15 -26.63
C GLU A 123 -22.66 0.12 -26.93
N LEU A 124 -22.24 1.26 -26.36
CA LEU A 124 -22.85 2.57 -26.66
C LEU A 124 -22.59 2.99 -28.11
N GLU A 125 -21.36 2.81 -28.59
CA GLU A 125 -20.99 3.12 -29.97
C GLU A 125 -21.81 2.30 -30.97
N GLN A 126 -21.97 0.99 -30.74
CA GLN A 126 -22.82 0.13 -31.57
C GLN A 126 -24.29 0.58 -31.58
N LYS A 127 -24.87 0.90 -30.42
CA LYS A 127 -26.26 1.38 -30.35
C LYS A 127 -26.47 2.71 -31.07
N ILE A 128 -25.48 3.61 -31.01
CA ILE A 128 -25.51 4.89 -31.74
C ILE A 128 -25.44 4.63 -33.25
N GLU A 129 -24.58 3.72 -33.69
CA GLU A 129 -24.46 3.35 -35.11
C GLU A 129 -25.75 2.71 -35.63
N GLU A 130 -26.33 1.75 -34.90
CA GLU A 130 -27.62 1.13 -35.23
C GLU A 130 -28.75 2.17 -35.30
N ALA A 131 -28.84 3.09 -34.33
CA ALA A 131 -29.84 4.15 -34.32
C ALA A 131 -29.68 5.09 -35.54
N ASN A 132 -28.45 5.43 -35.92
CA ASN A 132 -28.17 6.23 -37.12
C ASN A 132 -28.56 5.49 -38.41
N LEU A 133 -28.28 4.18 -38.50
CA LEU A 133 -28.68 3.36 -39.65
C LEU A 133 -30.20 3.26 -39.79
N LEU A 134 -30.94 3.10 -38.69
CA LEU A 134 -32.40 3.09 -38.69
C LEU A 134 -32.98 4.44 -39.13
N ASN A 135 -32.43 5.55 -38.63
CA ASN A 135 -32.86 6.90 -39.02
C ASN A 135 -32.65 7.16 -40.52
N ASN A 136 -31.51 6.72 -41.08
CA ASN A 136 -31.25 6.83 -42.52
C ASN A 136 -32.16 5.95 -43.39
N ARG A 137 -32.72 4.86 -42.85
CA ARG A 137 -33.71 4.03 -43.55
C ARG A 137 -35.10 4.64 -43.55
N GLU A 138 -35.51 5.38 -42.52
CA GLU A 138 -36.80 6.07 -42.50
C GLU A 138 -36.84 7.31 -43.41
N LYS A 139 -35.67 7.84 -43.79
CA LYS A 139 -35.53 9.03 -44.65
C LYS A 139 -35.48 8.75 -46.15
N ASN A 140 -35.30 7.48 -46.57
CA ASN A 140 -35.28 7.03 -47.97
C ASN A 140 -36.56 6.28 -48.31
#